data_AF-A0A2Z2HKM0-F1
#
_entry.id   AF-A0A2Z2HKM0-F1
#
_cell.length_a   1.000
_cell.length_b   1.000
_cell.length_c   1.000
_cell.angle_alpha   90.00
_cell.angle_beta   90.00
_cell.angle_gamma   90.00
#
_symmetry.space_group_name_H-M   'P 1'
#
loop_
_entity.id
_entity.type
_entity.pdbx_description
1 polymer ?
#
loop_
_entity_poly.entity_id
_entity_poly.type
_entity_poly.pdbx_seq_one_letter_code
_entity_poly.pdbx_strand_id
1 'polypeptide(L)'
;MNCVKLSDSDTVIQIEVEIQKIMPLLCKDCNGRRFPIAFPDQRDALWLCEKCKNFVNIKDEFVREWTKEEMEENKTKLENFQKDVTTEKTPEKKRRSGVN
;
A
#
# COMPACT_ATOMS: atom_id res chain seq x y z
N MET A 1 -18.24 22.70 44.08
CA MET A 1 -18.62 22.97 42.69
C MET A 1 -17.42 22.68 41.79
N ASN A 2 -17.58 21.73 40.88
CA ASN A 2 -16.61 21.42 39.82
C ASN A 2 -16.54 22.58 38.83
N CYS A 3 -15.33 22.92 38.38
CA CYS A 3 -15.14 23.52 37.07
C CYS A 3 -13.72 23.18 36.59
N VAL A 4 -13.54 21.94 36.17
CA VAL A 4 -12.39 21.58 35.34
C VAL A 4 -12.66 22.21 33.99
N LYS A 5 -11.95 23.29 33.66
CA LYS A 5 -12.00 23.88 32.33
C LYS A 5 -11.35 22.89 31.37
N LEU A 6 -12.16 22.22 30.55
CA LEU A 6 -11.69 21.49 29.39
C LEU A 6 -11.29 22.53 28.35
N SER A 7 -10.00 22.60 28.05
CA SER A 7 -9.41 23.41 27.00
C SER A 7 -9.90 22.90 25.64
N ASP A 8 -10.65 23.73 24.92
CA ASP A 8 -11.18 23.46 23.57
C ASP A 8 -10.07 23.24 22.49
N SER A 9 -8.79 23.31 22.85
CA SER A 9 -7.66 23.03 21.95
C SER A 9 -7.29 21.56 21.86
N ASP A 10 -7.56 20.77 22.90
CA ASP A 10 -7.02 19.41 23.01
C ASP A 10 -7.79 18.41 22.13
N THR A 11 -9.07 18.66 21.88
CA THR A 11 -9.93 17.86 21.00
C THR A 11 -9.62 18.07 19.52
N VAL A 12 -9.22 19.27 19.10
CA VAL A 12 -8.88 19.57 17.69
C VAL A 12 -7.60 18.85 17.28
N ILE A 13 -6.60 18.82 18.17
CA ILE A 13 -5.33 18.11 17.93
C ILE A 13 -5.56 16.59 17.89
N GLN A 14 -6.45 16.05 18.74
CA GLN A 14 -6.78 14.62 18.73
C GLN A 14 -7.45 14.17 17.43
N ILE A 15 -8.29 15.01 16.81
CA ILE A 15 -8.97 14.69 15.55
C ILE A 15 -7.98 14.76 14.36
N GLU A 16 -7.04 15.70 14.33
CA GLU A 16 -6.02 15.77 13.27
C GLU A 16 -5.03 14.58 13.32
N VAL A 17 -4.72 14.09 14.52
CA VAL A 17 -3.87 12.90 14.72
C VAL A 17 -4.57 11.61 14.28
N GLU A 18 -5.91 11.54 14.36
CA GLU A 18 -6.71 10.40 13.89
C GLU A 18 -6.80 10.31 12.34
N ILE A 19 -6.59 11.44 11.64
CA ILE A 19 -6.75 11.57 10.17
C ILE A 19 -5.45 11.30 9.40
N GLN A 20 -4.29 11.27 10.05
CA GLN A 20 -3.07 10.72 9.44
C GLN A 20 -3.11 9.20 9.44
N LYS A 21 -4.05 8.66 8.64
CA LYS A 21 -4.12 7.31 8.08
C LYS A 21 -2.72 6.72 8.01
N ILE A 22 -2.37 5.90 9.00
CA ILE A 22 -1.10 5.18 9.07
C ILE A 22 -1.14 4.18 7.92
N MET A 23 -0.65 4.54 6.75
CA MET A 23 -0.34 3.55 5.71
C MET A 23 0.63 2.56 6.36
N PRO A 24 0.27 1.27 6.53
CA PRO A 24 1.08 0.33 7.29
C PRO A 24 2.27 -0.12 6.45
N LEU A 25 3.24 0.78 6.28
CA LEU A 25 4.40 0.61 5.41
C LEU A 25 5.28 -0.57 5.81
N LEU A 26 5.28 -0.94 7.10
CA LEU A 26 6.13 -2.00 7.65
C LEU A 26 5.30 -3.06 8.35
N CYS A 27 5.63 -4.32 8.10
CA CYS A 27 5.03 -5.47 8.76
C CYS A 27 5.46 -5.59 10.22
N LYS A 28 4.49 -5.77 11.14
CA LYS A 28 4.77 -5.95 12.58
C LYS A 28 5.63 -7.19 12.87
N ASP A 29 5.47 -8.25 12.08
CA ASP A 29 6.13 -9.54 12.36
C ASP A 29 7.54 -9.63 11.78
N CYS A 30 7.72 -9.16 10.54
CA CYS A 30 8.99 -9.33 9.80
C CYS A 30 9.73 -8.01 9.48
N ASN A 31 9.16 -6.87 9.87
CA ASN A 31 9.64 -5.52 9.55
C ASN A 31 9.90 -5.27 8.04
N GLY A 32 9.30 -6.10 7.19
CA GLY A 32 9.38 -5.97 5.74
C GLY A 32 8.46 -4.87 5.24
N ARG A 33 8.80 -4.26 4.10
CA ARG A 33 7.92 -3.31 3.43
C ARG A 33 6.63 -3.99 3.00
N ARG A 34 5.50 -3.30 3.19
CA ARG A 34 4.22 -3.67 2.61
C ARG A 34 3.97 -2.89 1.33
N PHE A 35 3.26 -3.51 0.40
CA PHE A 35 2.90 -2.92 -0.89
C PHE A 35 1.38 -2.77 -0.98
N PRO A 36 0.86 -1.60 -1.38
CA PRO A 36 -0.57 -1.43 -1.58
C PRO A 36 -0.98 -2.14 -2.88
N ILE A 37 -1.94 -3.04 -2.76
CA ILE A 37 -2.57 -3.78 -3.85
C ILE A 37 -4.00 -3.29 -3.98
N ALA A 38 -4.31 -2.72 -5.15
CA ALA A 38 -5.66 -2.31 -5.49
C ALA A 38 -6.43 -3.52 -6.05
N PHE A 39 -7.58 -3.81 -5.46
CA PHE A 39 -8.52 -4.81 -5.97
C PHE A 39 -9.67 -4.08 -6.67
N PRO A 40 -10.07 -4.46 -7.90
CA PRO A 40 -11.14 -3.77 -8.62
C PRO A 40 -12.49 -3.85 -7.90
N ASP A 41 -12.70 -4.94 -7.14
CA ASP A 41 -13.94 -5.19 -6.39
C ASP A 41 -13.98 -4.48 -5.03
N GLN A 42 -12.87 -3.87 -4.60
CA GLN A 42 -12.75 -3.21 -3.29
C GLN A 42 -12.44 -1.72 -3.46
N ARG A 43 -13.08 -0.87 -2.66
CA ARG A 43 -12.84 0.57 -2.70
C ARG A 43 -11.47 0.95 -2.12
N ASP A 44 -11.02 0.21 -1.10
CA ASP A 44 -9.77 0.48 -0.42
C ASP A 44 -8.69 -0.52 -0.85
N ALA A 45 -7.47 -0.01 -1.03
CA ALA A 45 -6.31 -0.87 -1.29
C ALA A 45 -5.90 -1.62 -0.02
N LEU A 46 -5.54 -2.90 -0.19
CA LEU A 46 -4.97 -3.70 0.89
C LEU A 46 -3.44 -3.71 0.81
N TRP A 47 -2.80 -3.76 1.96
CA TRP A 47 -1.35 -3.76 2.10
C TRP A 47 -0.82 -5.17 2.27
N LEU A 48 -0.11 -5.64 1.25
CA LEU A 48 0.49 -6.96 1.23
C LEU A 48 1.90 -6.93 1.81
N CYS A 49 2.19 -7.83 2.75
CA CYS A 49 3.57 -8.19 3.08
C CYS A 49 4.02 -9.41 2.26
N GLU A 50 5.04 -9.27 1.42
CA GLU A 50 5.53 -10.38 0.58
C GLU A 50 6.16 -11.52 1.41
N LYS A 51 6.81 -11.20 2.53
CA LYS A 51 7.47 -12.19 3.39
C LYS A 51 6.46 -13.04 4.17
N CYS A 52 5.51 -12.37 4.83
CA CYS A 52 4.50 -13.02 5.66
C CYS A 52 3.25 -13.43 4.87
N LYS A 53 3.11 -12.97 3.63
CA LYS A 53 1.97 -13.24 2.73
C LYS A 53 0.62 -12.88 3.37
N ASN A 54 0.59 -11.78 4.12
CA ASN A 54 -0.62 -11.26 4.76
C ASN A 54 -1.08 -9.94 4.14
N PHE A 55 -2.40 -9.77 4.08
CA PHE A 55 -3.05 -8.53 3.69
C PHE A 55 -3.58 -7.80 4.91
N VAL A 56 -3.36 -6.50 4.90
CA VAL A 56 -3.68 -5.61 6.00
C VAL A 56 -4.42 -4.38 5.45
N ASN A 57 -5.38 -3.85 6.19
CA ASN A 57 -6.09 -2.64 5.77
C ASN A 57 -5.28 -1.36 6.07
N ILE A 58 -5.84 -0.20 5.75
CA ILE A 58 -5.21 1.10 6.05
C ILE A 58 -5.07 1.41 7.55
N LYS A 59 -5.69 0.62 8.43
CA LYS A 59 -5.59 0.73 9.90
C LYS A 59 -4.59 -0.24 10.51
N ASP A 60 -3.79 -0.92 9.68
CA ASP A 60 -2.87 -1.98 10.10
C ASP A 60 -3.55 -3.20 10.76
N GLU A 61 -4.82 -3.44 10.42
CA GLU A 61 -5.60 -4.60 10.86
C GLU A 61 -5.52 -5.72 9.82
N PHE A 62 -5.29 -6.94 10.29
CA PHE A 62 -5.21 -8.12 9.44
C PHE A 62 -6.57 -8.43 8.80
N VAL A 63 -6.61 -8.49 7.47
CA VAL A 63 -7.83 -8.77 6.72
C VAL A 63 -7.89 -10.23 6.32
N ARG A 64 -6.84 -10.74 5.68
CA ARG A 64 -6.77 -12.11 5.15
C ARG A 64 -5.34 -12.51 4.78
N GLU A 65 -5.11 -13.80 4.60
CA GLU A 65 -3.89 -14.34 4.00
C GLU A 65 -3.96 -14.32 2.47
N TRP A 66 -2.79 -14.30 1.84
CA TRP A 66 -2.65 -14.48 0.40
C TRP A 66 -2.64 -15.97 0.07
N THR A 67 -3.65 -16.44 -0.66
CA THR A 67 -3.77 -17.87 -0.95
C THR A 67 -2.76 -18.29 -2.02
N LYS A 68 -2.44 -19.60 -2.04
CA LYS A 68 -1.51 -20.17 -3.02
C LYS A 68 -2.00 -20.03 -4.46
N GLU A 69 -3.30 -20.12 -4.66
CA GLU A 69 -3.94 -20.00 -5.97
C GLU A 69 -3.81 -18.58 -6.52
N GLU A 70 -4.11 -17.56 -5.69
CA GLU A 70 -3.94 -16.15 -6.07
C GLU A 70 -2.47 -15.79 -6.37
N MET A 71 -1.53 -16.40 -5.65
CA MET A 71 -0.10 -16.23 -5.91
C MET A 71 0.30 -16.77 -7.28
N GLU A 72 -0.18 -17.97 -7.64
CA GLU A 72 0.17 -18.61 -8.91
C GLU A 72 -0.47 -17.88 -10.09
N GLU A 73 -1.70 -17.41 -9.93
CA GLU A 73 -2.38 -16.59 -10.94
C GLU A 73 -1.62 -15.28 -11.19
N ASN A 74 -1.19 -14.58 -10.12
CA ASN A 74 -0.41 -13.37 -10.24
C ASN A 74 0.97 -13.61 -10.87
N LYS A 75 1.60 -14.75 -10.55
CA LYS A 75 2.87 -15.15 -11.17
C LYS A 75 2.71 -15.38 -12.68
N THR A 76 1.65 -16.08 -13.08
CA THR A 76 1.31 -16.30 -14.49
C THR A 76 1.06 -14.98 -15.21
N LYS A 77 0.31 -14.05 -14.59
CA LYS A 77 0.09 -12.70 -15.13
C LYS A 77 1.40 -11.93 -15.32
N LEU A 78 2.32 -12.02 -14.36
CA LEU A 78 3.63 -11.37 -14.45
C LEU A 78 4.48 -11.95 -15.58
N GLU A 79 4.50 -13.28 -15.73
CA GLU A 79 5.22 -13.95 -16.82
C GLU A 79 4.68 -13.56 -18.20
N ASN A 80 3.35 -13.45 -18.34
CA ASN A 80 2.73 -12.99 -19.58
C ASN A 80 3.07 -11.53 -19.87
N PHE A 81 2.97 -10.65 -18.87
CA PHE A 81 3.38 -9.25 -19.03
C PHE A 81 4.84 -9.09 -19.47
N GLN A 82 5.76 -9.87 -18.90
CA GLN A 82 7.17 -9.84 -19.30
C GLN A 82 7.39 -10.28 -20.74
N LYS A 83 6.67 -11.32 -21.20
CA LYS A 83 6.71 -11.77 -22.60
C LYS A 83 6.17 -10.70 -23.55
N ASP A 84 5.08 -10.03 -23.18
CA ASP A 84 4.45 -9.00 -24.02
C ASP A 84 5.28 -7.71 -24.09
N VAL A 85 5.98 -7.34 -23.01
CA VAL A 85 6.83 -6.12 -22.99
C VAL A 85 8.16 -6.33 -23.72
N THR A 86 8.69 -7.54 -23.75
CA THR A 86 10.00 -7.83 -24.38
C THR A 86 9.93 -8.06 -25.89
N THR A 87 8.73 -8.23 -26.46
CA THR A 87 8.53 -8.43 -27.91
C THR A 87 8.58 -7.13 -28.70
N GLU A 88 8.18 -5.99 -28.11
CA GLU A 88 8.30 -4.68 -28.75
C GLU A 88 9.55 -3.93 -28.26
N LYS A 89 10.54 -3.77 -29.15
CA LYS A 89 11.71 -2.92 -28.88
C LYS A 89 11.24 -1.50 -28.61
N THR A 90 11.20 -1.10 -27.34
CA THR A 90 10.95 0.29 -26.96
C THR A 90 11.98 1.17 -27.70
N PRO A 91 11.55 2.11 -28.56
CA PRO A 91 12.49 2.97 -29.26
C PRO A 91 13.30 3.78 -28.25
N GLU A 92 14.62 3.88 -28.46
CA GLU A 92 15.52 4.60 -27.56
C GLU A 92 15.05 6.04 -27.36
N LYS A 93 14.50 6.33 -26.18
CA LYS A 93 14.03 7.66 -25.81
C LYS A 93 15.24 8.54 -25.50
N LYS A 94 15.76 9.25 -26.50
CA LYS A 94 16.84 10.23 -26.31
C LYS A 94 16.40 11.26 -25.27
N ARG A 95 17.18 11.43 -24.20
CA ARG A 95 17.00 12.51 -23.22
C ARG A 95 17.16 13.83 -23.97
N ARG A 96 16.24 14.78 -23.79
CA ARG A 96 16.43 16.14 -24.33
C ARG A 96 17.59 16.76 -23.54
N SER A 97 18.67 17.12 -24.21
CA SER A 97 19.72 17.94 -23.59
C SER A 97 19.08 19.25 -23.14
N GLY A 98 19.33 19.64 -21.89
CA GLY A 98 18.82 20.88 -21.33
C GLY A 98 19.22 22.07 -22.19
N VAL A 99 18.30 23.01 -22.37
CA VAL A 99 18.57 24.30 -22.99
C VAL A 99 19.43 25.10 -22.01
N ASN A 100 20.56 25.61 -22.50
CA ASN A 100 21.49 26.45 -21.73
C ASN A 100 20.92 27.87 -21.54
#